data_AF-A0A8J6B9Q5-F1
#
_entry.id   AF-A0A8J6B9Q5-F1
#
_cell.length_a   1.000
_cell.length_b   1.000
_cell.length_c   1.000
_cell.angle_alpha   90.00
_cell.angle_beta   90.00
_cell.angle_gamma   90.00
#
_symmetry.space_group_name_H-M   'P 1'
#
loop_
_entity.id
_entity.type
_entity.pdbx_description
1 polymer ?
#
loop_
_entity_poly.entity_id
_entity_poly.type
_entity_poly.pdbx_seq_one_letter_code
_entity_poly.pdbx_strand_id
1 'polypeptide(L)'
;MAPRAARYPSTIRYYHAKLAAYRETLEGVLNFKYSGGPGNAEGYYRNISLGLHVDIEPSVFFTRVSTLPATSTRHCHLLLDVFNSTEHELAISAKDNEDLILHAGECQR
;
A
#
# COMPACT_ATOMS: atom_id res chain seq x y z
N MET A 1 -47.83 8.97 -29.68
CA MET A 1 -47.15 10.18 -29.15
C MET A 1 -46.30 9.73 -27.97
N ALA A 2 -45.01 9.42 -28.19
CA ALA A 2 -44.10 8.92 -27.15
C ALA A 2 -43.30 10.09 -26.57
N PRO A 3 -43.05 10.15 -25.25
CA PRO A 3 -42.31 11.26 -24.68
C PRO A 3 -40.81 11.15 -25.03
N ARG A 4 -40.26 12.28 -25.46
CA ARG A 4 -38.83 12.48 -25.75
C ARG A 4 -37.99 12.15 -24.52
N ALA A 5 -37.09 11.18 -24.65
CA ALA A 5 -36.03 10.92 -23.68
C ALA A 5 -35.13 12.17 -23.55
N ALA A 6 -35.15 12.80 -22.38
CA ALA A 6 -34.27 13.91 -22.04
C ALA A 6 -32.81 13.43 -22.08
N ARG A 7 -32.02 13.95 -23.03
CA ARG A 7 -30.57 13.78 -23.06
C ARG A 7 -29.97 14.64 -21.94
N TYR A 8 -29.64 14.02 -20.81
CA TYR A 8 -28.74 14.64 -19.84
C TYR A 8 -27.31 14.38 -20.28
N PRO A 9 -26.47 15.41 -20.49
CA PRO A 9 -25.06 15.21 -20.78
C PRO A 9 -24.37 14.76 -19.48
N SER A 10 -24.09 13.46 -19.36
CA SER A 10 -23.25 12.93 -18.30
C SER A 10 -21.79 13.27 -18.61
N THR A 11 -21.34 14.44 -18.16
CA THR A 11 -19.90 14.73 -18.06
C THR A 11 -19.30 13.82 -16.99
N ILE A 12 -18.82 12.65 -17.40
CA ILE A 12 -18.04 11.76 -16.54
C ILE A 12 -16.74 12.50 -16.21
N ARG A 13 -16.63 13.01 -14.98
CA ARG A 13 -15.39 13.57 -14.46
C ARG A 13 -14.51 12.42 -14.00
N TYR A 14 -13.44 12.15 -14.73
CA TYR A 14 -12.42 11.20 -14.32
C TYR A 14 -11.66 11.79 -13.14
N TYR A 15 -11.79 11.19 -11.95
CA TYR A 15 -10.92 11.51 -10.82
C TYR A 15 -9.68 10.63 -10.91
N HIS A 16 -8.53 11.23 -11.19
CA HIS A 16 -7.25 10.56 -11.04
C HIS A 16 -6.88 10.56 -9.55
N ALA A 17 -7.12 9.45 -8.86
CA ALA A 17 -6.54 9.23 -7.54
C ALA A 17 -5.05 8.93 -7.72
N LYS A 18 -4.19 9.91 -7.41
CA LYS A 18 -2.74 9.70 -7.36
C LYS A 18 -2.41 8.98 -6.06
N LEU A 19 -2.31 7.66 -6.11
CA LEU A 19 -1.76 6.86 -5.03
C LEU A 19 -0.24 7.08 -5.01
N ALA A 20 0.20 8.04 -4.20
CA ALA A 20 1.61 8.17 -3.92
C ALA A 20 2.02 7.00 -3.02
N ALA A 21 2.77 6.05 -3.57
CA ALA A 21 3.47 5.06 -2.74
C ALA A 21 4.44 5.84 -1.84
N TYR A 22 4.15 5.85 -0.55
CA TYR A 22 5.03 6.44 0.45
C TYR A 22 6.24 5.51 0.59
N ARG A 23 7.39 5.96 0.09
CA ARG A 23 8.68 5.27 0.25
C ARG A 23 9.45 5.99 1.34
N GLU A 24 9.53 5.36 2.50
CA GLU A 24 10.41 5.79 3.58
C GLU A 24 11.72 5.04 3.49
N THR A 25 12.80 5.73 3.86
CA THR A 25 14.09 5.11 4.07
C THR A 25 14.51 5.35 5.52
N LEU A 26 15.06 4.32 6.15
CA LEU A 26 15.66 4.41 7.48
C LEU A 26 17.16 4.18 7.35
N GLU A 27 17.94 5.17 7.76
CA GLU A 27 19.39 5.09 7.82
C GLU A 27 19.85 4.98 9.28
N GLY A 28 20.86 4.14 9.52
CA GLY A 28 21.41 3.95 10.85
C GLY A 28 22.87 3.53 10.80
N VAL A 29 23.57 3.69 11.93
CA VAL A 29 24.93 3.18 12.09
C VAL A 29 24.99 2.36 13.38
N LEU A 30 25.26 1.06 13.24
CA LEU A 30 25.53 0.20 14.38
C LEU A 30 27.01 0.27 14.73
N ASN A 31 27.30 0.59 15.99
CA ASN A 31 28.66 0.68 16.49
C ASN A 31 28.91 -0.45 17.48
N PHE A 32 29.84 -1.34 17.12
CA PHE A 32 30.26 -2.47 17.93
C PHE A 32 31.62 -2.18 18.54
N LYS A 33 31.67 -2.14 19.88
CA LYS A 33 32.92 -2.13 20.62
C LYS A 33 33.15 -3.49 21.23
N TYR A 34 34.34 -4.03 21.02
CA TYR A 34 34.73 -5.32 21.58
C TYR A 34 36.18 -5.28 22.04
N SER A 35 36.42 -5.76 23.25
CA SER A 35 37.75 -6.04 23.78
C SER A 35 37.84 -7.50 24.23
N GLY A 36 39.00 -8.12 24.04
CA GLY A 36 39.24 -9.49 24.47
C GLY A 36 40.72 -9.88 24.38
N GLY A 37 41.08 -10.93 25.12
CA GLY A 37 42.43 -11.48 25.14
C GLY A 37 43.50 -10.52 25.70
N PRO A 38 44.78 -10.70 25.33
CA PRO A 38 45.88 -9.84 25.79
C PRO A 38 45.65 -8.35 25.52
N GLY A 39 45.03 -8.02 24.38
CA GLY A 39 44.70 -6.63 24.04
C GLY A 39 43.74 -5.97 25.04
N ASN A 40 42.79 -6.71 25.63
CA ASN A 40 41.93 -6.15 26.69
C ASN A 40 42.72 -5.89 27.98
N ALA A 41 43.64 -6.79 28.35
CA ALA A 41 44.49 -6.61 29.53
C ALA A 41 45.42 -5.39 29.38
N GLU A 42 45.81 -5.07 28.16
CA GLU A 42 46.63 -3.90 27.81
C GLU A 42 45.79 -2.62 27.54
N GLY A 43 44.47 -2.67 27.71
CA GLY A 43 43.58 -1.51 27.57
C GLY A 43 43.14 -1.19 26.13
N TYR A 44 43.41 -2.06 25.16
CA TYR A 44 42.96 -1.91 23.78
C TYR A 44 41.56 -2.49 23.56
N TYR A 45 40.82 -1.83 22.67
CA TYR A 45 39.54 -2.34 22.16
C TYR A 45 39.46 -2.14 20.64
N ARG A 46 38.55 -2.87 20.01
CA ARG A 46 38.19 -2.75 18.59
C ARG A 46 36.87 -2.00 18.49
N ASN A 47 36.79 -1.08 17.55
CA ASN A 47 35.57 -0.36 17.22
C ASN A 47 35.22 -0.63 15.75
N ILE A 48 34.01 -1.11 15.50
CA ILE A 48 33.51 -1.39 14.16
C ILE A 48 32.20 -0.62 13.99
N SER A 49 32.08 0.12 12.89
CA SER A 49 30.85 0.81 12.52
C SER A 49 30.27 0.16 11.27
N LEU A 50 28.99 -0.20 11.31
CA LEU A 50 28.23 -0.76 10.19
C LEU A 50 27.11 0.21 9.81
N GLY A 51 27.15 0.73 8.59
CA GLY A 51 26.04 1.49 8.02
C GLY A 51 24.89 0.58 7.63
N LEU A 52 23.67 0.98 7.98
CA LEU A 52 22.42 0.33 7.61
C LEU A 52 21.60 1.29 6.76
N HIS A 53 21.10 0.79 5.65
CA HIS A 53 20.13 1.47 4.79
C HIS A 53 18.96 0.52 4.59
N VAL A 54 17.78 0.92 5.03
CA VAL A 54 16.57 0.10 5.01
C VAL A 54 15.49 0.84 4.24
N ASP A 55 15.07 0.26 3.12
CA ASP A 55 13.90 0.72 2.38
C ASP A 55 12.63 0.16 3.02
N ILE A 56 11.72 1.05 3.39
CA ILE A 56 10.40 0.68 3.91
C ILE A 56 9.42 0.78 2.76
N GLU A 57 8.93 -0.39 2.34
CA GLU A 57 7.86 -0.50 1.35
C GLU A 57 6.51 -0.80 2.02
N PRO A 58 5.40 -0.22 1.52
CA PRO A 58 4.08 -0.48 2.07
C PRO A 58 3.70 -1.95 1.92
N SER A 59 3.15 -2.55 2.98
CA SER A 59 2.72 -3.94 2.96
C SER A 59 1.45 -4.18 2.15
N VAL A 60 0.59 -3.16 2.05
CA VAL A 60 -0.60 -3.17 1.20
C VAL A 60 -0.65 -1.87 0.43
N PHE A 61 -0.81 -1.93 -0.89
CA PHE A 61 -1.01 -0.75 -1.71
C PHE A 61 -1.88 -1.05 -2.94
N PHE A 62 -2.56 -0.02 -3.43
CA PHE A 62 -3.37 -0.09 -4.63
C PHE A 62 -2.51 0.28 -5.84
N THR A 63 -2.36 -0.62 -6.80
CA THR A 63 -1.66 -0.35 -8.07
C THR A 63 -2.55 0.37 -9.06
N ARG A 64 -3.86 0.08 -9.02
CA ARG A 64 -4.85 0.71 -9.90
C ARG A 64 -6.21 0.80 -9.22
N VAL A 65 -6.86 1.94 -9.41
CA VAL A 65 -8.25 2.17 -8.99
C VAL A 65 -9.04 2.68 -10.19
N SER A 66 -10.15 2.03 -10.52
CA SER A 66 -11.04 2.49 -11.58
C SER A 66 -12.50 2.14 -11.32
N THR A 67 -13.40 2.71 -12.11
CA THR A 67 -14.85 2.46 -11.98
C THR A 67 -15.43 2.00 -13.30
N LEU A 68 -16.27 0.98 -13.28
CA LEU A 68 -17.12 0.63 -14.41
C LEU A 68 -18.56 1.13 -14.18
N PRO A 69 -19.24 1.63 -15.22
CA PRO A 69 -20.66 1.94 -15.11
C PRO A 69 -21.45 0.70 -14.70
N ALA A 70 -22.40 0.85 -13.76
CA ALA A 70 -23.36 -0.20 -13.45
C ALA A 70 -24.62 -0.03 -14.30
N THR A 71 -25.49 -1.05 -14.30
CA THR A 71 -26.78 -1.03 -15.01
C THR A 71 -27.70 0.12 -14.54
N SER A 72 -27.55 0.55 -13.29
CA SER A 72 -28.22 1.71 -12.73
C SER A 72 -27.33 2.95 -12.80
N THR A 73 -27.92 4.09 -13.17
CA THR A 73 -27.23 5.39 -13.21
C THR A 73 -26.80 5.92 -11.84
N ARG A 74 -27.26 5.28 -10.75
CA ARG A 74 -26.89 5.63 -9.37
C ARG A 74 -25.77 4.78 -8.79
N HIS A 75 -25.31 3.76 -9.53
CA HIS A 75 -24.30 2.83 -9.06
C HIS A 75 -23.12 2.74 -10.03
N CYS A 76 -21.96 2.34 -9.52
CA CYS A 76 -20.81 1.96 -10.32
C CYS A 76 -20.12 0.76 -9.66
N HIS A 77 -19.41 -0.04 -10.45
CA HIS A 77 -18.55 -1.09 -9.92
C HIS A 77 -17.17 -0.49 -9.67
N LEU A 78 -16.65 -0.65 -8.46
CA LEU A 78 -15.30 -0.25 -8.11
C LEU A 78 -14.34 -1.41 -8.42
N LEU A 79 -13.31 -1.12 -9.21
CA LEU A 79 -12.24 -2.06 -9.51
C LEU A 79 -10.98 -1.62 -8.75
N LEU A 80 -10.50 -2.52 -7.90
CA LEU A 80 -9.31 -2.32 -7.08
C LEU A 80 -8.28 -3.38 -7.44
N ASP A 81 -7.15 -2.95 -7.97
CA ASP A 81 -5.97 -3.80 -8.10
C ASP A 81 -5.11 -3.54 -6.85
N VAL A 82 -4.98 -4.57 -6.02
CA VAL A 82 -4.39 -4.48 -4.69
C VAL A 82 -3.22 -5.44 -4.60
N PHE A 83 -2.06 -4.92 -4.24
CA PHE A 83 -0.94 -5.74 -3.82
C PHE A 83 -0.95 -5.84 -2.29
N ASN A 84 -0.99 -7.06 -1.77
CA ASN A 84 -0.87 -7.38 -0.35
C ASN A 84 0.33 -8.32 -0.19
N SER A 85 1.43 -7.83 0.38
CA SER A 85 2.63 -8.64 0.65
C SER A 85 2.56 -9.43 1.96
N THR A 86 1.42 -9.37 2.65
CA THR A 86 1.18 -10.10 3.89
C THR A 86 0.37 -11.37 3.63
N GLU A 87 0.36 -12.27 4.61
CA GLU A 87 -0.50 -13.47 4.60
C GLU A 87 -1.88 -13.22 5.25
N HIS A 88 -2.17 -11.97 5.62
CA HIS A 88 -3.40 -11.63 6.32
C HIS A 88 -4.51 -11.22 5.34
N GLU A 89 -5.76 -11.47 5.75
CA GLU A 89 -6.95 -11.00 5.03
C GLU A 89 -7.04 -9.47 5.03
N LEU A 90 -7.62 -8.91 3.97
CA LEU A 90 -7.80 -7.46 3.81
C LEU A 90 -9.28 -7.11 3.88
N ALA A 91 -9.69 -6.30 4.84
CA ALA A 91 -11.05 -5.76 4.90
C ALA A 91 -11.07 -4.32 4.34
N ILE A 92 -11.99 -4.04 3.42
CA ILE A 92 -12.22 -2.73 2.82
C ILE A 92 -13.61 -2.24 3.24
N SER A 93 -13.67 -1.18 4.04
CA SER A 93 -14.93 -0.58 4.46
C SER A 93 -15.19 0.75 3.75
N ALA A 94 -16.43 0.95 3.31
CA ALA A 94 -16.91 2.23 2.83
C ALA A 94 -17.65 2.93 3.97
N LYS A 95 -17.51 4.26 4.07
CA LYS A 95 -17.96 5.08 5.22
C LYS A 95 -19.44 4.88 5.62
N ASP A 96 -20.28 4.34 4.73
CA ASP A 96 -21.73 4.18 4.92
C ASP A 96 -22.31 2.85 4.36
N ASN A 97 -21.49 1.83 4.06
CA ASN A 97 -21.97 0.56 3.45
C ASN A 97 -21.20 -0.65 3.99
N GLU A 98 -21.84 -1.82 3.99
CA GLU A 98 -21.34 -3.14 4.45
C GLU A 98 -19.85 -3.38 4.11
N ASP A 99 -19.11 -3.96 5.06
CA ASP A 99 -17.69 -4.28 4.91
C ASP A 99 -17.46 -5.22 3.70
N LEU A 100 -16.58 -4.81 2.77
CA LEU A 100 -16.11 -5.67 1.69
C LEU A 100 -14.86 -6.40 2.17
N ILE A 101 -15.00 -7.68 2.51
CA ILE A 101 -13.88 -8.52 2.94
C ILE A 101 -13.23 -9.17 1.72
N LEU A 102 -11.92 -9.01 1.58
CA LEU A 102 -11.09 -9.69 0.59
C LEU A 102 -10.30 -10.79 1.30
N HIS A 103 -10.71 -12.04 1.10
CA HIS A 103 -10.05 -13.20 1.68
C HIS A 103 -8.70 -13.47 1.00
N ALA A 104 -7.73 -13.93 1.80
CA ALA A 104 -6.41 -14.28 1.30
C ALA A 104 -6.51 -15.43 0.29
N GLY A 105 -5.98 -15.24 -0.92
CA GLY A 105 -5.94 -16.28 -1.97
C GLY A 105 -7.11 -16.27 -2.98
N GLU A 106 -8.11 -15.40 -2.84
CA GLU A 106 -9.21 -15.28 -3.83
C GLU A 106 -8.90 -14.33 -5.00
N CYS A 107 -7.75 -13.68 -5.02
CA CYS A 107 -7.25 -12.97 -6.21
C CYS A 107 -6.70 -13.97 -7.23
N GLN A 108 -7.56 -14.50 -8.10
CA GLN A 108 -7.11 -15.18 -9.32
C GLN A 108 -6.65 -14.15 -10.36
N ARG A 109 -5.50 -14.43 -10.97
CA ARG A 109 -4.89 -13.68 -12.08
C ARG A 109 -5.76 -13.65 -13.33
#